data_AF-A0A554INC3-F1
#
_entry.id   AF-A0A554INC3-F1
#
_cell.length_a   1.000
_cell.length_b   1.000
_cell.length_c   1.000
_cell.angle_alpha   90.00
_cell.angle_beta   90.00
_cell.angle_gamma   90.00
#
_symmetry.space_group_name_H-M   'P 1'
#
loop_
_entity.id
_entity.type
_entity.pdbx_description
1 polymer ?
#
loop_
_entity_poly.entity_id
_entity_poly.type
_entity_poly.pdbx_seq_one_letter_code
_entity_poly.pdbx_strand_id
1 'polypeptide(L)'
;MDTKDLQNFLDDEGRLTSWPAKPTKQMLALQFLAGKLEWDCLYTEQEINELLTKFHLFEDAALLRRELYMKHFLDRKADGSAYWKTERQLPMLWKTERLTVRNATEEDLPELRKVYDECAYIGELTGYHDDAKDPMLAEFRRELLPPNGKKELHRLQTIFASGTQDVVAYLISYHGFPDHEIFWIAAFAVRPAFQRQKFGREVIGSLTKQVEELGGYSRMGIAVGVGNDPAMKFWSTCGFTDVIKTEDHGTHADQWIVKQL
;
A
#
# COMPACT_ATOMS: atom_id res chain seq x y z
N MET A 1 -15.12 -3.50 4.24
CA MET A 1 -16.28 -3.61 3.31
C MET A 1 -17.26 -4.72 3.74
N ASP A 2 -18.57 -4.48 3.63
CA ASP A 2 -19.63 -5.39 4.10
C ASP A 2 -19.75 -6.66 3.23
N THR A 3 -19.42 -7.83 3.78
CA THR A 3 -19.43 -9.14 3.08
C THR A 3 -20.83 -9.62 2.68
N LYS A 4 -21.90 -9.02 3.26
CA LYS A 4 -23.30 -9.30 2.89
C LYS A 4 -23.58 -9.11 1.41
N ASP A 5 -22.83 -8.22 0.78
CA ASP A 5 -23.04 -7.81 -0.58
C ASP A 5 -22.60 -8.84 -1.64
N LEU A 6 -21.74 -9.80 -1.25
CA LEU A 6 -21.31 -10.93 -2.09
C LEU A 6 -22.20 -12.16 -1.90
N GLN A 7 -22.89 -12.30 -0.77
CA GLN A 7 -23.70 -13.49 -0.44
C GLN A 7 -24.73 -13.84 -1.52
N ASN A 8 -25.33 -12.83 -2.17
CA ASN A 8 -26.29 -13.02 -3.26
C ASN A 8 -25.70 -13.67 -4.53
N PHE A 9 -24.37 -13.80 -4.61
CA PHE A 9 -23.66 -14.42 -5.72
C PHE A 9 -23.07 -15.79 -5.37
N LEU A 10 -23.24 -16.26 -4.13
CA LEU A 10 -22.69 -17.53 -3.66
C LEU A 10 -23.81 -18.58 -3.56
N ASP A 11 -23.50 -19.83 -3.90
CA ASP A 11 -24.35 -20.98 -3.57
C ASP A 11 -24.12 -21.45 -2.11
N ASP A 12 -24.84 -22.49 -1.71
CA ASP A 12 -24.76 -23.06 -0.35
C ASP A 12 -23.35 -23.63 -0.04
N GLU A 13 -22.56 -23.97 -1.06
CA GLU A 13 -21.18 -24.42 -0.94
C GLU A 13 -20.15 -23.27 -0.99
N GLY A 14 -20.60 -22.02 -1.15
CA GLY A 14 -19.73 -20.84 -1.21
C GLY A 14 -19.04 -20.63 -2.56
N ARG A 15 -19.62 -21.09 -3.67
CA ARG A 15 -19.12 -20.90 -5.04
C ARG A 15 -19.87 -19.78 -5.75
N LEU A 16 -19.16 -19.01 -6.58
CA LEU A 16 -19.77 -17.96 -7.39
C LEU A 16 -20.72 -18.54 -8.44
N THR A 17 -22.01 -18.24 -8.34
CA THR A 17 -23.04 -18.70 -9.29
C THR A 17 -23.05 -17.89 -10.59
N SER A 18 -22.59 -16.63 -10.55
CA SER A 18 -22.49 -15.74 -11.70
C SER A 18 -21.44 -14.66 -11.50
N TRP A 19 -20.96 -14.07 -12.61
CA TRP A 19 -20.05 -12.93 -12.57
C TRP A 19 -20.83 -11.61 -12.37
N PRO A 20 -20.50 -10.78 -11.36
CA PRO A 20 -21.25 -9.55 -11.10
C PRO A 20 -21.09 -8.50 -12.22
N ALA A 21 -22.16 -7.77 -12.54
CA ALA A 21 -22.12 -6.69 -13.53
C ALA A 21 -21.55 -5.37 -12.99
N LYS A 22 -21.60 -5.15 -11.65
CA LYS A 22 -21.15 -3.90 -11.03
C LYS A 22 -19.67 -4.00 -10.61
N PRO A 23 -18.81 -3.01 -10.93
CA PRO A 23 -17.38 -3.05 -10.58
C PRO A 23 -17.10 -3.25 -9.08
N THR A 24 -17.89 -2.66 -8.21
CA THR A 24 -17.77 -2.83 -6.75
C THR A 24 -18.00 -4.28 -6.32
N LYS A 25 -18.96 -4.97 -6.95
CA LYS A 25 -19.26 -6.39 -6.69
C LYS A 25 -18.21 -7.31 -7.31
N GLN A 26 -17.69 -6.96 -8.49
CA GLN A 26 -16.56 -7.66 -9.10
C GLN A 26 -15.34 -7.64 -8.18
N MET A 27 -15.02 -6.47 -7.59
CA MET A 27 -13.92 -6.37 -6.62
C MET A 27 -14.13 -7.30 -5.42
N LEU A 28 -15.34 -7.39 -4.87
CA LEU A 28 -15.65 -8.34 -3.78
C LEU A 28 -15.47 -9.81 -4.22
N ALA A 29 -15.91 -10.17 -5.43
CA ALA A 29 -15.72 -11.51 -5.97
C ALA A 29 -14.23 -11.85 -6.17
N LEU A 30 -13.43 -10.89 -6.65
CA LEU A 30 -11.97 -11.06 -6.79
C LEU A 30 -11.27 -11.17 -5.43
N GLN A 31 -11.69 -10.38 -4.43
CA GLN A 31 -11.24 -10.50 -3.04
C GLN A 31 -11.50 -11.91 -2.49
N PHE A 32 -12.70 -12.42 -2.69
CA PHE A 32 -13.06 -13.78 -2.30
C PHE A 32 -12.17 -14.84 -2.98
N LEU A 33 -11.99 -14.75 -4.30
CA LEU A 33 -11.20 -15.72 -5.08
C LEU A 33 -9.71 -15.66 -4.72
N ALA A 34 -9.15 -14.45 -4.58
CA ALA A 34 -7.75 -14.30 -4.21
C ALA A 34 -7.45 -14.75 -2.78
N GLY A 35 -8.46 -14.73 -1.89
CA GLY A 35 -8.38 -15.37 -0.58
C GLY A 35 -8.20 -16.89 -0.65
N LYS A 36 -8.38 -17.51 -1.83
CA LYS A 36 -8.14 -18.95 -2.07
C LYS A 36 -6.74 -19.24 -2.65
N LEU A 37 -6.01 -18.20 -3.06
CA LEU A 37 -4.63 -18.31 -3.52
C LEU A 37 -3.69 -18.31 -2.31
N GLU A 38 -2.68 -19.17 -2.37
CA GLU A 38 -1.61 -19.24 -1.37
C GLU A 38 -0.48 -18.25 -1.71
N TRP A 39 0.12 -17.67 -0.67
CA TRP A 39 1.31 -16.83 -0.80
C TRP A 39 2.55 -17.69 -1.10
N ASP A 40 3.52 -17.09 -1.80
CA ASP A 40 4.78 -17.72 -2.20
C ASP A 40 4.63 -19.06 -2.98
N CYS A 41 3.47 -19.26 -3.60
CA CYS A 41 3.19 -20.38 -4.48
C CYS A 41 3.22 -19.95 -5.96
N LEU A 42 3.88 -20.76 -6.81
CA LEU A 42 3.83 -20.63 -8.26
C LEU A 42 2.82 -21.64 -8.82
N TYR A 43 1.81 -21.14 -9.52
CA TYR A 43 0.83 -21.95 -10.23
C TYR A 43 1.13 -21.95 -11.72
N THR A 44 1.09 -23.10 -12.36
CA THR A 44 0.89 -23.20 -13.80
C THR A 44 -0.50 -22.70 -14.19
N GLU A 45 -0.73 -22.44 -15.48
CA GLU A 45 -2.07 -22.10 -15.97
C GLU A 45 -3.10 -23.17 -15.63
N GLN A 46 -2.73 -24.45 -15.69
CA GLN A 46 -3.62 -25.56 -15.35
C GLN A 46 -4.00 -25.53 -13.87
N GLU A 47 -3.02 -25.44 -12.98
CA GLU A 47 -3.25 -25.48 -11.53
C GLU A 47 -4.11 -24.30 -11.05
N ILE A 48 -3.87 -23.09 -11.57
CA ILE A 48 -4.69 -21.94 -11.19
C ILE A 48 -6.11 -22.06 -11.73
N ASN A 49 -6.30 -22.57 -12.95
CA ASN A 49 -7.64 -22.79 -13.48
C ASN A 49 -8.39 -23.84 -12.65
N GLU A 50 -7.73 -24.95 -12.31
CA GLU A 50 -8.30 -25.99 -11.43
C GLU A 50 -8.67 -25.46 -10.04
N LEU A 51 -7.84 -24.59 -9.46
CA LEU A 51 -8.16 -23.91 -8.22
C LEU A 51 -9.41 -23.04 -8.37
N LEU A 52 -9.45 -22.16 -9.37
CA LEU A 52 -10.56 -21.23 -9.57
C LEU A 52 -11.87 -21.96 -9.85
N THR A 53 -11.85 -23.05 -10.62
CA THR A 53 -13.03 -23.90 -10.91
C THR A 53 -13.70 -24.46 -9.67
N LYS A 54 -12.98 -24.65 -8.56
CA LYS A 54 -13.60 -25.08 -7.29
C LYS A 54 -14.53 -24.04 -6.67
N PHE A 55 -14.41 -22.78 -7.09
CA PHE A 55 -15.06 -21.63 -6.45
C PHE A 55 -16.03 -20.87 -7.37
N HIS A 56 -16.38 -21.42 -8.54
CA HIS A 56 -17.41 -20.84 -9.42
C HIS A 56 -18.16 -21.90 -10.25
N LEU A 57 -19.37 -21.57 -10.73
CA LEU A 57 -20.25 -22.47 -11.50
C LEU A 57 -20.38 -22.11 -13.00
N PHE A 58 -19.91 -20.93 -13.41
CA PHE A 58 -20.07 -20.43 -14.79
C PHE A 58 -18.92 -20.86 -15.74
N GLU A 59 -18.06 -21.77 -15.30
CA GLU A 59 -17.02 -22.45 -16.11
C GLU A 59 -16.08 -21.52 -16.90
N ASP A 60 -15.79 -20.32 -16.39
CA ASP A 60 -14.89 -19.35 -17.03
C ASP A 60 -13.75 -18.94 -16.09
N ALA A 61 -12.87 -19.90 -15.81
CA ALA A 61 -11.65 -19.66 -15.04
C ALA A 61 -10.70 -18.65 -15.73
N ALA A 62 -10.76 -18.56 -17.07
CA ALA A 62 -9.93 -17.65 -17.84
C ALA A 62 -10.32 -16.18 -17.61
N LEU A 63 -11.62 -15.86 -17.56
CA LEU A 63 -12.14 -14.55 -17.14
C LEU A 63 -11.62 -14.20 -15.75
N LEU A 64 -11.80 -15.10 -14.78
CA LEU A 64 -11.40 -14.85 -13.39
C LEU A 64 -9.89 -14.61 -13.26
N ARG A 65 -9.06 -15.44 -13.91
CA ARG A 65 -7.61 -15.28 -13.94
C ARG A 65 -7.19 -13.95 -14.56
N ARG A 66 -7.83 -13.54 -15.67
CA ARG A 66 -7.59 -12.24 -16.30
C ARG A 66 -7.95 -11.09 -15.38
N GLU A 67 -9.11 -11.12 -14.75
CA GLU A 67 -9.56 -10.06 -13.84
C GLU A 67 -8.68 -9.98 -12.58
N LEU A 68 -8.28 -11.14 -12.02
CA LEU A 68 -7.32 -11.20 -10.91
C LEU A 68 -5.98 -10.55 -11.29
N TYR A 69 -5.48 -10.83 -12.50
CA TYR A 69 -4.27 -10.18 -13.02
C TYR A 69 -4.45 -8.66 -13.21
N MET A 70 -5.52 -8.26 -13.90
CA MET A 70 -5.80 -6.85 -14.20
C MET A 70 -6.04 -6.00 -12.94
N LYS A 71 -6.47 -6.63 -11.84
CA LYS A 71 -6.68 -5.99 -10.54
C LYS A 71 -5.53 -6.26 -9.55
N HIS A 72 -4.39 -6.74 -10.03
CA HIS A 72 -3.16 -6.95 -9.27
C HIS A 72 -3.27 -7.91 -8.08
N PHE A 73 -4.23 -8.83 -8.09
CA PHE A 73 -4.28 -9.95 -7.15
C PHE A 73 -3.33 -11.09 -7.53
N LEU A 74 -3.00 -11.12 -8.82
CA LEU A 74 -2.21 -12.13 -9.46
C LEU A 74 -1.20 -11.43 -10.36
N ASP A 75 0.02 -11.92 -10.40
CA ASP A 75 0.98 -11.58 -11.44
C ASP A 75 1.34 -12.84 -12.22
N ARG A 76 1.97 -12.67 -13.39
CA ARG A 76 2.26 -13.76 -14.29
C ARG A 76 3.52 -13.51 -15.11
N LYS A 77 4.16 -14.59 -15.56
CA LYS A 77 5.15 -14.49 -16.63
C LYS A 77 4.48 -14.00 -17.92
N ALA A 78 5.22 -13.24 -18.73
CA ALA A 78 4.71 -12.71 -19.99
C ALA A 78 4.20 -13.81 -20.95
N ASP A 79 4.83 -14.99 -20.91
CA ASP A 79 4.44 -16.19 -21.67
C ASP A 79 3.23 -16.94 -21.08
N GLY A 80 2.72 -16.53 -19.91
CA GLY A 80 1.61 -17.18 -19.22
C GLY A 80 1.94 -18.52 -18.58
N SER A 81 3.21 -18.92 -18.52
CA SER A 81 3.62 -20.24 -17.99
C SER A 81 3.52 -20.36 -16.46
N ALA A 82 3.50 -19.23 -15.75
CA ALA A 82 3.40 -19.19 -14.30
C ALA A 82 2.57 -17.99 -13.84
N TYR A 83 1.84 -18.20 -12.76
CA TYR A 83 1.01 -17.24 -12.03
C TYR A 83 1.36 -17.31 -10.54
N TRP A 84 1.27 -16.18 -9.86
CA TRP A 84 1.43 -16.14 -8.40
C TRP A 84 0.58 -15.04 -7.80
N LYS A 85 0.14 -15.26 -6.57
CA LYS A 85 -0.51 -14.21 -5.79
C LYS A 85 0.49 -13.07 -5.60
N THR A 86 0.06 -11.85 -5.90
CA THR A 86 0.90 -10.67 -5.77
C THR A 86 0.24 -9.64 -4.87
N GLU A 87 1.07 -8.79 -4.29
CA GLU A 87 0.61 -7.67 -3.51
C GLU A 87 0.06 -6.59 -4.43
N ARG A 88 -1.05 -5.99 -4.04
CA ARG A 88 -1.66 -4.92 -4.83
C ARG A 88 -0.86 -3.66 -4.62
N GLN A 89 -0.36 -3.07 -5.71
CA GLN A 89 0.54 -1.92 -5.64
C GLN A 89 -0.19 -0.63 -6.01
N LEU A 90 0.12 0.46 -5.30
CA LEU A 90 -0.39 1.77 -5.64
C LEU A 90 -0.14 2.13 -7.11
N PRO A 91 -1.06 2.89 -7.73
CA PRO A 91 -0.84 3.40 -9.07
C PRO A 91 0.40 4.28 -9.11
N MET A 92 1.11 4.23 -10.24
CA MET A 92 2.31 5.05 -10.48
C MET A 92 2.04 6.56 -10.45
N LEU A 93 0.79 6.96 -10.67
CA LEU A 93 0.33 8.34 -10.59
C LEU A 93 -1.12 8.38 -10.09
N TRP A 94 -1.41 9.26 -9.16
CA TRP A 94 -2.75 9.55 -8.67
C TRP A 94 -2.87 11.02 -8.25
N LYS A 95 -4.10 11.50 -8.11
CA LYS A 95 -4.38 12.91 -7.82
C LYS A 95 -5.31 13.05 -6.64
N THR A 96 -5.14 14.16 -5.94
CA THR A 96 -6.07 14.69 -4.96
C THR A 96 -6.71 15.97 -5.52
N GLU A 97 -7.42 16.72 -4.70
CA GLU A 97 -7.97 18.01 -5.11
C GLU A 97 -6.84 19.00 -5.47
N ARG A 98 -5.77 19.03 -4.66
CA ARG A 98 -4.71 20.05 -4.75
C ARG A 98 -3.33 19.49 -5.06
N LEU A 99 -3.17 18.17 -5.12
CA LEU A 99 -1.87 17.53 -5.27
C LEU A 99 -1.86 16.48 -6.38
N THR A 100 -0.71 16.34 -7.04
CA THR A 100 -0.38 15.20 -7.90
C THR A 100 0.67 14.35 -7.20
N VAL A 101 0.40 13.05 -7.09
CA VAL A 101 1.33 12.07 -6.51
C VAL A 101 1.78 11.15 -7.62
N ARG A 102 3.10 10.95 -7.77
CA ARG A 102 3.65 10.01 -8.73
C ARG A 102 4.89 9.33 -8.20
N ASN A 103 5.24 8.18 -8.76
CA ASN A 103 6.52 7.55 -8.50
C ASN A 103 7.66 8.56 -8.73
N ALA A 104 8.62 8.55 -7.82
CA ALA A 104 9.79 9.41 -7.91
C ALA A 104 10.62 9.04 -9.16
N THR A 105 11.21 10.06 -9.77
CA THR A 105 12.22 9.93 -10.81
C THR A 105 13.56 10.44 -10.29
N GLU A 106 14.64 10.17 -11.03
CA GLU A 106 15.97 10.66 -10.65
C GLU A 106 16.03 12.20 -10.60
N GLU A 107 15.24 12.87 -11.45
CA GLU A 107 15.10 14.34 -11.46
C GLU A 107 14.50 14.90 -10.16
N ASP A 108 13.75 14.09 -9.40
CA ASP A 108 13.14 14.54 -8.14
C ASP A 108 14.14 14.53 -6.97
N LEU A 109 15.24 13.77 -7.07
CA LEU A 109 16.17 13.54 -5.95
C LEU A 109 16.69 14.82 -5.29
N PRO A 110 17.05 15.90 -6.02
CA PRO A 110 17.47 17.15 -5.39
C PRO A 110 16.38 17.76 -4.50
N GLU A 111 15.11 17.75 -4.92
CA GLU A 111 14.01 18.30 -4.12
C GLU A 111 13.60 17.35 -2.99
N LEU A 112 13.64 16.03 -3.22
CA LEU A 112 13.39 15.03 -2.17
C LEU A 112 14.40 15.13 -1.03
N ARG A 113 15.70 15.35 -1.33
CA ARG A 113 16.73 15.62 -0.32
C ARG A 113 16.42 16.89 0.47
N LYS A 114 15.98 17.98 -0.19
CA LYS A 114 15.54 19.19 0.51
C LYS A 114 14.37 18.92 1.46
N VAL A 115 13.37 18.13 1.04
CA VAL A 115 12.25 17.75 1.92
C VAL A 115 12.74 16.97 3.13
N TYR A 116 13.65 16.01 2.91
CA TYR A 116 14.27 15.23 3.97
C TYR A 116 15.02 16.12 4.97
N ASP A 117 15.91 16.97 4.48
CA ASP A 117 16.73 17.88 5.30
C ASP A 117 15.84 18.86 6.10
N GLU A 118 14.81 19.43 5.48
CA GLU A 118 13.85 20.31 6.16
C GLU A 118 13.02 19.59 7.23
N CYS A 119 12.91 18.26 7.16
CA CYS A 119 12.21 17.42 8.13
C CYS A 119 13.15 16.75 9.15
N ALA A 120 14.46 17.00 9.10
CA ALA A 120 15.44 16.35 9.97
C ALA A 120 15.23 16.65 11.47
N TYR A 121 14.49 17.71 11.82
CA TYR A 121 14.09 18.00 13.20
C TYR A 121 13.31 16.84 13.87
N ILE A 122 12.73 15.92 13.09
CA ILE A 122 12.07 14.73 13.62
C ILE A 122 13.05 13.85 14.40
N GLY A 123 14.32 13.77 13.98
CA GLY A 123 15.33 13.01 14.72
C GLY A 123 15.58 13.55 16.13
N GLU A 124 15.46 14.87 16.32
CA GLU A 124 15.55 15.49 17.66
C GLU A 124 14.36 15.09 18.57
N LEU A 125 13.20 14.81 17.98
CA LEU A 125 12.00 14.41 18.73
C LEU A 125 12.00 12.94 19.13
N THR A 126 12.57 12.08 18.29
CA THR A 126 12.48 10.61 18.45
C THR A 126 13.77 9.97 18.92
N GLY A 127 14.92 10.65 18.79
CA GLY A 127 16.24 10.05 18.95
C GLY A 127 16.68 9.18 17.76
N TYR A 128 15.88 9.14 16.67
CA TYR A 128 16.23 8.44 15.44
C TYR A 128 17.25 9.25 14.64
N HIS A 129 18.28 8.55 14.16
CA HIS A 129 19.26 9.08 13.23
C HIS A 129 19.46 8.09 12.09
N ASP A 130 19.42 8.57 10.86
CA ASP A 130 19.70 7.76 9.68
C ASP A 130 21.21 7.69 9.45
N ASP A 131 21.75 6.49 9.43
CA ASP A 131 23.19 6.25 9.20
C ASP A 131 23.56 6.31 7.70
N ALA A 132 22.56 6.34 6.80
CA ALA A 132 22.82 6.45 5.37
C ALA A 132 23.36 7.84 5.00
N LYS A 133 24.42 7.86 4.19
CA LYS A 133 25.00 9.11 3.68
C LYS A 133 24.02 9.90 2.80
N ASP A 134 23.13 9.22 2.10
CA ASP A 134 22.08 9.80 1.25
C ASP A 134 20.80 8.94 1.34
N PRO A 135 19.97 9.15 2.39
CA PRO A 135 18.78 8.34 2.65
C PRO A 135 17.82 8.31 1.45
N MET A 136 17.57 9.46 0.83
CA MET A 136 16.64 9.54 -0.30
C MET A 136 17.14 8.79 -1.54
N LEU A 137 18.46 8.75 -1.79
CA LEU A 137 19.02 7.93 -2.86
C LEU A 137 18.92 6.43 -2.54
N ALA A 138 19.16 6.03 -1.28
CA ALA A 138 19.03 4.64 -0.85
C ALA A 138 17.57 4.15 -0.98
N GLU A 139 16.59 4.97 -0.58
CA GLU A 139 15.17 4.73 -0.79
C GLU A 139 14.82 4.63 -2.28
N PHE A 140 15.29 5.56 -3.12
CA PHE A 140 15.06 5.54 -4.56
C PHE A 140 15.62 4.28 -5.23
N ARG A 141 16.79 3.81 -4.78
CA ARG A 141 17.43 2.57 -5.25
C ARG A 141 16.85 1.30 -4.63
N ARG A 142 15.91 1.45 -3.68
CA ARG A 142 15.23 0.37 -2.95
C ARG A 142 16.24 -0.50 -2.21
N GLU A 143 17.17 0.17 -1.54
CA GLU A 143 18.22 -0.43 -0.71
C GLU A 143 17.76 -0.55 0.76
N LEU A 144 16.75 0.23 1.17
CA LEU A 144 16.14 0.19 2.49
C LEU A 144 14.82 -0.58 2.40
N LEU A 145 14.88 -1.88 2.65
CA LEU A 145 13.73 -2.79 2.61
C LEU A 145 13.52 -3.42 3.99
N PRO A 146 12.27 -3.80 4.33
CA PRO A 146 12.05 -4.64 5.50
C PRO A 146 12.80 -5.98 5.37
N PRO A 147 12.99 -6.73 6.47
CA PRO A 147 13.61 -8.05 6.42
C PRO A 147 12.95 -8.97 5.38
N ASN A 148 13.76 -9.57 4.51
CA ASN A 148 13.31 -10.37 3.34
C ASN A 148 12.42 -9.62 2.34
N GLY A 149 12.45 -8.29 2.37
CA GLY A 149 11.64 -7.44 1.51
C GLY A 149 12.01 -7.58 0.04
N LYS A 150 10.98 -7.60 -0.81
CA LYS A 150 11.08 -7.58 -2.27
C LYS A 150 11.02 -6.13 -2.79
N LYS A 151 11.84 -5.79 -3.79
CA LYS A 151 11.97 -4.42 -4.33
C LYS A 151 10.70 -3.92 -5.02
N GLU A 152 9.92 -4.82 -5.61
CA GLU A 152 8.68 -4.51 -6.32
C GLU A 152 7.58 -3.99 -5.39
N LEU A 153 7.64 -4.33 -4.11
CA LEU A 153 6.68 -3.93 -3.07
C LEU A 153 6.99 -2.57 -2.45
N HIS A 154 8.21 -2.07 -2.68
CA HIS A 154 8.62 -0.73 -2.27
C HIS A 154 8.16 0.32 -3.26
N ARG A 155 7.71 1.46 -2.74
CA ARG A 155 7.38 2.65 -3.52
C ARG A 155 7.86 3.91 -2.81
N LEU A 156 8.67 4.70 -3.51
CA LEU A 156 8.89 6.11 -3.22
C LEU A 156 8.08 6.95 -4.22
N GLN A 157 7.17 7.78 -3.71
CA GLN A 157 6.35 8.70 -4.50
C GLN A 157 6.60 10.15 -4.08
N THR A 158 6.80 11.00 -5.08
CA THR A 158 6.92 12.45 -4.92
C THR A 158 5.53 13.09 -5.02
N ILE A 159 5.24 14.03 -4.13
CA ILE A 159 3.95 14.72 -4.04
C ILE A 159 4.14 16.19 -4.40
N PHE A 160 3.48 16.61 -5.47
CA PHE A 160 3.56 17.97 -6.03
C PHE A 160 2.29 18.76 -5.76
N ALA A 161 2.41 20.07 -5.63
CA ALA A 161 1.27 20.96 -5.77
C ALA A 161 0.72 20.85 -7.21
N SER A 162 -0.59 20.66 -7.36
CA SER A 162 -1.21 20.45 -8.67
C SER A 162 -0.98 21.65 -9.58
N GLY A 163 -0.52 21.38 -10.80
CA GLY A 163 -0.26 22.40 -11.81
C GLY A 163 1.07 23.15 -11.64
N THR A 164 1.89 22.80 -10.65
CA THR A 164 3.25 23.35 -10.49
C THR A 164 4.29 22.23 -10.44
N GLN A 165 5.56 22.60 -10.33
CA GLN A 165 6.67 21.67 -10.06
C GLN A 165 7.09 21.67 -8.58
N ASP A 166 6.32 22.34 -7.71
CA ASP A 166 6.68 22.47 -6.30
C ASP A 166 6.45 21.14 -5.58
N VAL A 167 7.53 20.56 -5.07
CA VAL A 167 7.46 19.37 -4.21
C VAL A 167 6.97 19.78 -2.82
N VAL A 168 5.84 19.22 -2.43
CA VAL A 168 5.15 19.46 -1.16
C VAL A 168 5.58 18.44 -0.11
N ALA A 169 5.70 17.17 -0.53
CA ALA A 169 5.92 16.04 0.35
C ALA A 169 6.51 14.84 -0.42
N TYR A 170 6.96 13.83 0.32
CA TYR A 170 7.17 12.48 -0.22
C TYR A 170 6.40 11.44 0.59
N LEU A 171 6.11 10.31 -0.06
CA LEU A 171 5.52 9.13 0.55
C LEU A 171 6.38 7.92 0.21
N ILE A 172 6.85 7.21 1.23
CA ILE A 172 7.49 5.90 1.11
C ILE A 172 6.53 4.87 1.66
N SER A 173 6.25 3.84 0.88
CA SER A 173 5.31 2.78 1.26
C SER A 173 5.85 1.40 0.92
N TYR A 174 5.40 0.42 1.69
CA TYR A 174 5.65 -0.98 1.47
C TYR A 174 4.31 -1.74 1.43
N HIS A 175 4.15 -2.58 0.42
CA HIS A 175 2.91 -3.28 0.12
C HIS A 175 2.99 -4.70 0.71
N GLY A 176 2.40 -4.92 1.90
CA GLY A 176 2.43 -6.21 2.60
C GLY A 176 3.49 -6.29 3.70
N PHE A 177 3.48 -5.35 4.66
CA PHE A 177 4.36 -5.40 5.84
C PHE A 177 3.64 -4.86 7.09
N PRO A 178 3.85 -5.43 8.29
CA PRO A 178 4.66 -6.63 8.60
C PRO A 178 4.09 -7.95 8.10
N ASP A 179 2.85 -7.93 7.62
CA ASP A 179 2.20 -9.08 7.00
C ASP A 179 1.48 -8.63 5.72
N HIS A 180 1.07 -9.60 4.91
CA HIS A 180 0.43 -9.39 3.61
C HIS A 180 -0.92 -8.64 3.67
N GLU A 181 -1.52 -8.48 4.85
CA GLU A 181 -2.79 -7.77 5.00
C GLU A 181 -2.61 -6.28 5.31
N ILE A 182 -1.38 -5.82 5.55
CA ILE A 182 -1.09 -4.44 5.95
C ILE A 182 -0.40 -3.68 4.82
N PHE A 183 -1.03 -2.58 4.40
CA PHE A 183 -0.36 -1.55 3.62
C PHE A 183 0.48 -0.68 4.57
N TRP A 184 1.79 -0.67 4.41
CA TRP A 184 2.70 0.03 5.30
C TRP A 184 3.12 1.39 4.76
N ILE A 185 2.92 2.44 5.55
CA ILE A 185 3.53 3.75 5.31
C ILE A 185 4.88 3.75 6.04
N ALA A 186 5.96 3.53 5.27
CA ALA A 186 7.32 3.52 5.83
C ALA A 186 7.77 4.93 6.20
N ALA A 187 7.44 5.93 5.40
CA ALA A 187 7.68 7.33 5.73
C ALA A 187 6.69 8.25 5.01
N PHE A 188 6.32 9.33 5.67
CA PHE A 188 5.54 10.41 5.09
C PHE A 188 5.99 11.74 5.66
N ALA A 189 6.61 12.57 4.82
CA ALA A 189 7.15 13.86 5.24
C ALA A 189 6.57 14.97 4.38
N VAL A 190 5.99 15.98 5.04
CA VAL A 190 5.50 17.20 4.41
C VAL A 190 6.46 18.33 4.76
N ARG A 191 6.95 19.04 3.75
CA ARG A 191 7.84 20.20 3.96
C ARG A 191 7.22 21.20 4.93
N PRO A 192 7.99 21.79 5.87
CA PRO A 192 7.48 22.75 6.85
C PRO A 192 6.64 23.89 6.24
N ALA A 193 7.05 24.40 5.08
CA ALA A 193 6.32 25.46 4.37
C ALA A 193 4.89 25.08 3.95
N PHE A 194 4.58 23.79 3.87
CA PHE A 194 3.27 23.24 3.51
C PHE A 194 2.56 22.53 4.68
N GLN A 195 3.18 22.48 5.85
CA GLN A 195 2.54 21.94 7.04
C GLN A 195 1.42 22.84 7.56
N ARG A 196 0.52 22.28 8.38
CA ARG A 196 -0.63 22.98 8.98
C ARG A 196 -1.62 23.58 7.96
N GLN A 197 -1.54 23.19 6.68
CA GLN A 197 -2.44 23.60 5.59
C GLN A 197 -3.34 22.46 5.08
N LYS A 198 -3.52 21.42 5.91
CA LYS A 198 -4.33 20.22 5.66
C LYS A 198 -3.84 19.29 4.54
N PHE A 199 -2.76 19.61 3.82
CA PHE A 199 -2.20 18.74 2.78
C PHE A 199 -1.90 17.32 3.29
N GLY A 200 -1.34 17.17 4.49
CA GLY A 200 -1.11 15.85 5.08
C GLY A 200 -2.38 15.00 5.19
N ARG A 201 -3.49 15.60 5.67
CA ARG A 201 -4.77 14.87 5.80
C ARG A 201 -5.41 14.58 4.45
N GLU A 202 -5.24 15.46 3.47
CA GLU A 202 -5.71 15.25 2.11
C GLU A 202 -5.00 14.07 1.44
N VAL A 203 -3.66 14.01 1.56
CA VAL A 203 -2.86 12.88 1.05
C VAL A 203 -3.31 11.58 1.70
N ILE A 204 -3.38 11.53 3.04
CA ILE A 204 -3.75 10.29 3.74
C ILE A 204 -5.20 9.89 3.45
N GLY A 205 -6.13 10.84 3.38
CA GLY A 205 -7.52 10.55 3.05
C GLY A 205 -7.69 9.97 1.64
N SER A 206 -6.95 10.49 0.66
CA SER A 206 -6.94 9.95 -0.71
C SER A 206 -6.16 8.65 -0.80
N LEU A 207 -5.03 8.51 -0.10
CA LEU A 207 -4.26 7.27 -0.03
C LEU A 207 -5.10 6.14 0.56
N THR A 208 -5.86 6.38 1.64
CA THR A 208 -6.78 5.38 2.21
C THR A 208 -7.75 4.87 1.14
N LYS A 209 -8.38 5.76 0.36
CA LYS A 209 -9.28 5.35 -0.73
C LYS A 209 -8.56 4.51 -1.79
N GLN A 210 -7.34 4.90 -2.17
CA GLN A 210 -6.55 4.12 -3.13
C GLN A 210 -6.25 2.72 -2.59
N VAL A 211 -5.89 2.59 -1.32
CA VAL A 211 -5.61 1.28 -0.70
C VAL A 211 -6.88 0.43 -0.57
N GLU A 212 -8.02 1.03 -0.22
CA GLU A 212 -9.34 0.36 -0.23
C GLU A 212 -9.72 -0.13 -1.64
N GLU A 213 -9.47 0.69 -2.68
CA GLU A 213 -9.77 0.40 -4.08
C GLU A 213 -8.83 -0.64 -4.69
N LEU A 214 -7.55 -0.61 -4.32
CA LEU A 214 -6.64 -1.73 -4.60
C LEU A 214 -7.31 -2.99 -4.08
N GLY A 215 -7.72 -2.95 -2.81
CA GLY A 215 -8.24 -4.02 -1.97
C GLY A 215 -7.13 -4.98 -1.54
N GLY A 216 -7.44 -5.94 -0.65
CA GLY A 216 -6.48 -6.99 -0.25
C GLY A 216 -5.64 -6.65 0.96
N TYR A 217 -5.65 -5.38 1.36
CA TYR A 217 -5.25 -4.96 2.68
C TYR A 217 -6.50 -4.85 3.55
N SER A 218 -6.43 -5.43 4.76
CA SER A 218 -7.44 -5.21 5.80
C SER A 218 -7.12 -3.96 6.63
N ARG A 219 -5.84 -3.53 6.61
CA ARG A 219 -5.30 -2.51 7.49
C ARG A 219 -4.25 -1.64 6.77
N MET A 220 -4.10 -0.41 7.24
CA MET A 220 -2.92 0.42 6.97
C MET A 220 -2.11 0.57 8.26
N GLY A 221 -0.78 0.53 8.17
CA GLY A 221 0.12 0.63 9.32
C GLY A 221 1.23 1.66 9.16
N ILE A 222 1.75 2.13 10.29
CA ILE A 222 2.92 3.00 10.36
C ILE A 222 3.62 2.82 11.73
N ALA A 223 4.94 3.03 11.74
CA ALA A 223 5.73 3.22 12.96
C ALA A 223 5.89 4.71 13.26
N VAL A 224 5.60 5.12 14.48
CA VAL A 224 5.79 6.50 14.95
C VAL A 224 6.74 6.49 16.14
N GLY A 225 7.85 7.21 16.02
CA GLY A 225 8.82 7.35 17.10
C GLY A 225 8.19 7.94 18.36
N VAL A 226 8.46 7.29 19.48
CA VAL A 226 8.08 7.76 20.82
C VAL A 226 8.72 9.13 21.05
N GLY A 227 7.91 10.09 21.52
CA GLY A 227 8.30 11.50 21.66
C GLY A 227 7.83 12.40 20.50
N ASN A 228 7.42 11.81 19.36
CA ASN A 228 6.83 12.56 18.25
C ASN A 228 5.31 12.80 18.44
N ASP A 229 4.96 13.53 19.51
CA ASP A 229 3.57 13.90 19.82
C ASP A 229 2.81 14.57 18.66
N PRO A 230 3.44 15.47 17.86
CA PRO A 230 2.79 16.05 16.69
C PRO A 230 2.37 15.00 15.66
N ALA A 231 3.24 14.02 15.35
CA ALA A 231 2.91 12.94 14.43
C ALA A 231 1.84 12.02 15.02
N MET A 232 1.95 11.63 16.30
CA MET A 232 0.94 10.79 16.96
C MET A 232 -0.46 11.41 16.88
N LYS A 233 -0.58 12.72 17.15
CA LYS A 233 -1.85 13.45 17.02
C LYS A 233 -2.35 13.51 15.58
N PHE A 234 -1.44 13.71 14.62
CA PHE A 234 -1.79 13.71 13.20
C PHE A 234 -2.36 12.35 12.76
N TRP A 235 -1.65 11.27 13.02
CA TRP A 235 -2.03 9.91 12.63
C TRP A 235 -3.32 9.44 13.30
N SER A 236 -3.48 9.75 14.59
CA SER A 236 -4.74 9.51 15.32
C SER A 236 -5.93 10.22 14.65
N THR A 237 -5.74 11.45 14.16
CA THR A 237 -6.82 12.16 13.45
C THR A 237 -7.12 11.54 12.08
N CYS A 238 -6.16 10.84 11.47
CA CYS A 238 -6.35 10.10 10.22
C CYS A 238 -6.96 8.70 10.43
N GLY A 239 -7.16 8.29 11.69
CA GLY A 239 -7.76 7.02 12.09
C GLY A 239 -6.79 5.92 12.48
N PHE A 240 -5.48 6.18 12.52
CA PHE A 240 -4.47 5.23 12.99
C PHE A 240 -4.44 5.28 14.52
N THR A 241 -5.16 4.35 15.15
CA THR A 241 -5.42 4.39 16.60
C THR A 241 -5.17 3.06 17.30
N ASP A 242 -5.12 1.96 16.57
CA ASP A 242 -4.89 0.64 17.13
C ASP A 242 -3.37 0.40 17.25
N VAL A 243 -2.84 0.31 18.47
CA VAL A 243 -1.42 -0.03 18.69
C VAL A 243 -1.26 -1.55 18.55
N ILE A 244 -0.36 -2.00 17.66
CA ILE A 244 -0.09 -3.43 17.45
C ILE A 244 1.22 -3.90 18.07
N LYS A 245 2.20 -3.00 18.23
CA LYS A 245 3.50 -3.29 18.85
C LYS A 245 4.16 -1.99 19.29
N THR A 246 5.03 -2.09 20.29
CA THR A 246 6.09 -1.10 20.53
C THR A 246 7.43 -1.78 20.31
N GLU A 247 8.29 -1.17 19.51
CA GLU A 247 9.61 -1.70 19.18
C GLU A 247 10.68 -0.80 19.78
N ASP A 248 11.63 -1.40 20.48
CA ASP A 248 12.75 -0.71 21.11
C ASP A 248 14.03 -1.00 20.31
N HIS A 249 14.67 0.06 19.83
CA HIS A 249 15.90 0.01 19.05
C HIS A 249 17.13 0.38 19.89
N GLY A 250 16.96 0.53 21.21
CA GLY A 250 18.00 0.88 22.18
C GLY A 250 18.25 2.38 22.32
N THR A 251 18.34 3.12 21.20
CA THR A 251 18.49 4.59 21.19
C THR A 251 17.17 5.34 21.08
N HIS A 252 16.18 4.69 20.48
CA HIS A 252 14.83 5.20 20.26
C HIS A 252 13.85 4.02 20.32
N ALA A 253 12.57 4.33 20.44
CA ALA A 253 11.50 3.35 20.36
C ALA A 253 10.40 3.85 19.44
N ASP A 254 9.72 2.93 18.76
CA ASP A 254 8.62 3.22 17.85
C ASP A 254 7.31 2.57 18.36
N GLN A 255 6.21 3.29 18.23
CA GLN A 255 4.87 2.75 18.36
C GLN A 255 4.31 2.43 16.98
N TRP A 256 3.98 1.16 16.77
CA TRP A 256 3.37 0.69 15.54
C TRP A 256 1.86 0.79 15.68
N ILE A 257 1.26 1.67 14.89
CA ILE A 257 -0.17 1.94 14.92
C ILE A 257 -0.82 1.60 13.58
N VAL A 258 -2.03 1.06 13.64
CA VAL A 258 -2.80 0.67 12.46
C VAL A 258 -4.18 1.33 12.45
N LYS A 259 -4.74 1.37 11.24
CA LYS A 259 -6.11 1.75 10.93
C LYS A 259 -6.77 0.62 10.14
N GLN A 260 -8.00 0.28 10.48
CA GLN A 260 -8.83 -0.68 9.71
C GLN A 260 -9.39 -0.05 8.41
N LEU A 261 -9.54 -0.86 7.36
CA LEU A 261 -10.09 -0.49 6.04
C LEU A 261 -11.47 -1.11 5.75
#